data_AF-A0A942D2D3-F1
#
_entry.id   AF-A0A942D2D3-F1
#
_cell.length_a   1.000
_cell.length_b   1.000
_cell.length_c   1.000
_cell.angle_alpha   90.00
_cell.angle_beta   90.00
_cell.angle_gamma   90.00
#
_symmetry.space_group_name_H-M   'P 1'
#
loop_
_entity.id
_entity.type
_entity.pdbx_description
1 polymer ?
#
loop_
_entity_poly.entity_id
_entity_poly.type
_entity_poly.pdbx_seq_one_letter_code
_entity_poly.pdbx_strand_id
1 'polypeptide(L)'
;MRIVYSPNTAHRPNHTGGPRYTFTFIDETPGATYYCRIDKRSFRACSSPAVYRNLAKGRHVFKVKSVDAAGRESAIQSVTFTAGRTRPGSSR
;
A
#
# COMPACT_ATOMS: atom_id res chain seq x y z
N MET A 1 -11.50 -9.76 -1.37
CA MET A 1 -10.24 -8.97 -1.32
C MET A 1 -9.98 -8.46 0.11
N ARG A 2 -8.90 -8.92 0.75
CA ARG A 2 -8.44 -8.44 2.07
C ARG A 2 -7.13 -7.69 1.93
N ILE A 3 -6.99 -6.53 2.58
CA ILE A 3 -5.76 -5.74 2.62
C ILE A 3 -5.16 -5.81 4.03
N VAL A 4 -3.90 -6.20 4.13
CA VAL A 4 -3.07 -6.06 5.34
C VAL A 4 -1.91 -5.15 4.97
N TYR A 5 -1.71 -4.09 5.74
CA TYR A 5 -0.57 -3.20 5.54
C TYR A 5 0.33 -3.19 6.76
N SER A 6 1.63 -3.12 6.52
CA SER A 6 2.62 -2.99 7.57
C SER A 6 3.57 -1.85 7.21
N PRO A 7 3.66 -0.79 8.03
CA PRO A 7 4.69 0.21 7.87
C PRO A 7 6.04 -0.40 8.25
N ASN A 8 6.89 -0.69 7.27
CA ASN A 8 8.26 -1.10 7.53
C ASN A 8 9.09 0.16 7.82
N THR A 9 9.08 0.58 9.08
CA THR A 9 9.93 1.65 9.60
C THR A 9 11.35 1.16 9.80
N ALA A 10 12.10 0.97 8.71
CA ALA A 10 13.55 0.80 8.82
C ALA A 10 14.17 2.15 9.22
N HIS A 11 14.36 2.36 10.52
CA HIS A 11 15.20 3.42 11.06
C HIS A 11 16.42 2.79 11.74
N ARG A 12 17.35 2.26 10.94
CA ARG A 12 18.72 2.04 11.41
C ARG A 12 19.58 3.16 10.82
N PRO A 13 20.39 3.87 11.64
CA PRO A 13 21.22 4.99 11.17
C PRO A 13 22.21 4.63 10.07
N ASN A 14 22.42 3.33 9.80
CA ASN A 14 23.33 2.81 8.78
C ASN A 14 22.62 2.13 7.58
N HIS A 15 21.29 2.25 7.45
CA HIS A 15 20.55 1.75 6.28
C HIS A 15 20.19 2.91 5.34
N THR A 16 20.76 2.92 4.15
CA THR A 16 20.51 3.85 3.03
C THR A 16 19.11 3.72 2.39
N GLY A 17 18.10 3.35 3.17
CA GLY A 17 16.72 3.20 2.70
C GLY A 17 15.75 4.03 3.52
N GLY A 18 15.10 5.01 2.89
CA GLY A 18 13.96 5.73 3.49
C GLY A 18 12.79 4.79 3.88
N PRO A 19 11.76 5.31 4.56
CA PRO A 19 10.62 4.53 5.02
C PRO A 19 9.93 3.80 3.86
N ARG A 20 9.57 2.52 4.08
CA ARG A 20 8.92 1.65 3.11
C ARG A 20 7.55 1.26 3.63
N TYR A 21 6.54 1.35 2.78
CA TYR A 21 5.16 0.97 3.09
C TYR A 21 4.79 -0.24 2.26
N THR A 22 4.54 -1.36 2.94
CA THR A 22 4.23 -2.64 2.28
C THR A 22 2.74 -2.93 2.45
N PHE A 23 2.07 -3.20 1.33
CA PHE A 23 0.67 -3.59 1.27
C PHE A 23 0.57 -5.00 0.75
N THR A 24 0.16 -5.93 1.60
CA THR A 24 -0.17 -7.29 1.22
C THR A 24 -1.67 -7.37 1.03
N PHE A 25 -2.09 -7.87 -0.13
CA PHE A 25 -3.50 -8.11 -0.41
C PHE A 25 -3.69 -9.47 -1.04
N ILE A 26 -4.84 -10.06 -0.78
CA ILE A 26 -5.24 -11.34 -1.34
C ILE A 26 -6.69 -11.25 -1.81
N ASP A 27 -6.92 -11.75 -3.02
CA ASP A 27 -8.23 -12.01 -3.58
C ASP A 27 -8.41 -13.52 -3.68
N GLU A 28 -9.65 -13.98 -3.49
CA GLU A 28 -10.03 -15.38 -3.62
C GLU A 28 -10.21 -15.76 -5.10
N THR A 29 -10.28 -14.77 -5.99
CA THR A 29 -10.45 -14.94 -7.43
C THR A 29 -9.16 -15.47 -8.08
N PRO A 30 -9.13 -16.73 -8.55
CA PRO A 30 -7.95 -17.29 -9.20
C PRO A 30 -7.64 -16.57 -10.51
N GLY A 31 -6.36 -16.29 -10.78
CA GLY A 31 -5.92 -15.67 -12.04
C GLY A 31 -6.28 -14.18 -12.19
N ALA A 32 -6.77 -13.53 -11.14
CA ALA A 32 -7.07 -12.10 -11.20
C ALA A 32 -5.80 -11.24 -11.29
N THR A 33 -5.85 -10.19 -12.12
CA THR A 33 -4.80 -9.17 -12.20
C THR A 33 -5.12 -8.03 -11.24
N TYR A 34 -4.13 -7.57 -10.48
CA TYR A 34 -4.32 -6.50 -9.51
C TYR A 34 -3.91 -5.15 -10.06
N TYR A 35 -4.70 -4.13 -9.73
CA TYR A 35 -4.42 -2.74 -10.03
C TYR A 35 -4.43 -1.94 -8.75
N CYS A 36 -3.31 -1.28 -8.49
CA CYS A 36 -3.11 -0.49 -7.29
C CYS A 36 -2.98 0.99 -7.64
N ARG A 37 -3.45 1.85 -6.75
CA ARG A 37 -3.07 3.26 -6.73
C ARG A 37 -2.88 3.75 -5.30
N ILE A 38 -2.13 4.83 -5.19
CA ILE A 38 -2.02 5.61 -3.96
C ILE A 38 -2.54 7.02 -4.21
N ASP A 39 -3.36 7.50 -3.29
CA ASP A 39 -4.02 8.81 -3.33
C ASP A 39 -4.80 9.03 -4.64
N LYS A 40 -4.50 10.12 -5.34
CA LYS A 40 -5.11 10.53 -6.61
C LYS A 40 -4.35 10.02 -7.83
N ARG A 41 -3.33 9.16 -7.67
CA ARG A 41 -2.59 8.59 -8.81
C ARG A 41 -3.48 7.64 -9.63
N SER A 42 -3.12 7.45 -10.88
CA SER A 42 -3.75 6.46 -11.75
C SER A 42 -3.51 5.04 -11.24
N PHE A 43 -4.49 4.16 -11.47
CA PHE A 43 -4.32 2.72 -11.26
C PHE A 43 -3.24 2.17 -12.20
N ARG A 44 -2.36 1.34 -11.65
CA ARG A 44 -1.33 0.61 -12.40
C ARG A 44 -1.31 -0.83 -11.97
N ALA A 45 -0.94 -1.73 -12.87
CA ALA A 45 -0.73 -3.13 -12.54
C ALA A 45 0.26 -3.25 -11.38
N CYS A 46 -0.05 -4.09 -10.40
CA CYS A 46 0.76 -4.33 -9.22
C CYS A 46 0.69 -5.80 -8.82
N SER A 47 1.64 -6.24 -8.01
CA SER A 47 1.62 -7.56 -7.36
C SER A 47 1.57 -7.40 -5.84
N SER A 48 1.06 -8.43 -5.17
CA SER A 48 1.12 -8.54 -3.72
C SER A 48 2.43 -9.24 -3.32
N PRO A 49 3.24 -8.66 -2.42
CA PRO A 49 3.04 -7.38 -1.75
C PRO A 49 3.48 -6.16 -2.60
N ALA A 50 2.72 -5.07 -2.55
CA ALA A 50 3.07 -3.80 -3.18
C ALA A 50 3.88 -2.90 -2.22
N VAL A 51 4.99 -2.35 -2.69
CA VAL A 51 5.91 -1.53 -1.88
C VAL A 51 5.97 -0.09 -2.38
N TYR A 52 5.66 0.87 -1.51
CA TYR A 52 5.77 2.31 -1.79
C TYR A 52 6.86 2.96 -0.92
N ARG A 53 7.54 3.95 -1.49
CA ARG A 53 8.69 4.67 -0.90
C ARG A 53 8.56 6.15 -1.15
N ASN A 54 9.30 6.94 -0.38
CA ASN A 54 9.41 8.39 -0.56
C ASN A 54 8.05 9.09 -0.61
N LEU A 55 7.09 8.58 0.18
CA LEU A 55 5.79 9.22 0.34
C LEU A 55 5.96 10.48 1.20
N ALA A 56 5.20 11.52 0.86
CA ALA A 56 5.14 12.72 1.68
C ALA A 56 4.69 12.37 3.10
N LYS A 57 5.04 13.18 4.10
CA LYS A 57 4.47 12.97 5.44
C LYS A 57 3.00 13.34 5.42
N GLY A 58 2.15 12.53 6.04
CA GLY A 58 0.72 12.79 6.17
C GLY A 58 -0.15 11.57 5.87
N ARG A 59 -1.45 11.83 5.73
CA ARG A 59 -2.45 10.81 5.45
C ARG A 59 -2.44 10.44 3.97
N HIS A 60 -2.37 9.14 3.70
CA HIS A 60 -2.43 8.55 2.37
C HIS A 60 -3.54 7.50 2.30
N VAL A 61 -4.03 7.27 1.07
CA VAL A 61 -5.04 6.24 0.80
C VAL A 61 -4.49 5.29 -0.25
N PHE A 62 -4.25 4.03 0.14
CA PHE A 62 -3.97 2.96 -0.80
C PHE A 62 -5.30 2.37 -1.28
N LYS A 63 -5.42 2.15 -2.58
CA LYS A 63 -6.59 1.52 -3.20
C LYS A 63 -6.13 0.39 -4.11
N VAL A 64 -6.84 -0.74 -4.06
CA VAL A 64 -6.62 -1.90 -4.91
C VAL A 64 -7.94 -2.36 -5.50
N LYS A 65 -7.90 -2.80 -6.75
CA LYS A 65 -8.97 -3.53 -7.43
C LYS A 65 -8.36 -4.72 -8.16
N SER A 66 -9.18 -5.71 -8.44
CA SER A 66 -8.82 -6.89 -9.23
C SER A 66 -9.62 -6.89 -10.53
N VAL A 67 -9.06 -7.50 -11.57
CA VAL A 67 -9.73 -7.78 -12.84
C VAL A 67 -9.63 -9.27 -13.09
N ASP A 68 -10.78 -9.94 -13.28
CA ASP A 68 -10.83 -11.37 -13.57
C ASP A 68 -10.34 -11.69 -15.00
N ALA A 69 -10.19 -12.98 -15.33
CA ALA A 69 -9.76 -13.41 -16.66
C ALA A 69 -10.76 -13.03 -17.79
N ALA A 70 -12.01 -12.73 -17.44
CA ALA A 70 -13.03 -12.26 -18.36
C ALA A 70 -13.03 -10.73 -18.51
N GLY A 71 -12.10 -10.02 -17.86
CA GLY A 71 -11.98 -8.56 -17.92
C GLY A 71 -12.94 -7.80 -17.01
N ARG A 72 -13.61 -8.46 -16.05
CA ARG A 72 -14.52 -7.80 -15.10
C ARG A 72 -13.77 -7.23 -13.92
N GLU A 73 -14.03 -5.97 -13.61
CA GLU A 73 -13.44 -5.29 -12.45
C GLU A 73 -14.20 -5.61 -11.16
N SER A 74 -13.47 -5.80 -10.07
CA SER A 74 -14.05 -5.90 -8.72
C SER A 74 -14.27 -4.53 -8.09
N ALA A 75 -15.02 -4.51 -6.98
CA ALA A 75 -15.16 -3.32 -6.15
C ALA A 75 -13.80 -2.86 -5.60
N ILE A 76 -13.54 -1.56 -5.65
CA ILE A 76 -12.30 -0.97 -5.14
C ILE A 76 -12.25 -1.11 -3.62
N GLN A 77 -11.23 -1.78 -3.11
CA GLN A 77 -10.91 -1.81 -1.69
C GLN A 77 -9.89 -0.71 -1.36
N SER A 78 -10.02 -0.10 -0.20
CA SER A 78 -9.14 0.99 0.22
C SER A 78 -8.72 0.90 1.68
N VAL A 79 -7.48 1.28 1.97
CA VAL A 79 -6.99 1.46 3.34
C VAL A 79 -6.33 2.82 3.49
N THR A 80 -6.63 3.48 4.60
CA THR A 80 -6.00 4.75 4.97
C THR A 80 -4.84 4.48 5.90
N PHE A 81 -3.70 5.12 5.65
CA PHE A 81 -2.51 5.02 6.48
C PHE A 81 -1.79 6.36 6.58
N THR A 82 -0.93 6.52 7.58
CA THR A 82 -0.12 7.73 7.75
C THR A 82 1.31 7.43 7.37
N ALA A 83 1.84 8.16 6.38
CA ALA A 83 3.26 8.17 6.06
C ALA A 83 4.00 9.20 6.91
N GLY A 84 5.19 8.86 7.37
CA GLY A 84 5.99 9.63 8.31
C GLY A 84 6.55 8.80 9.46
N ARG A 85 7.43 9.42 10.25
CA ARG A 85 7.84 8.89 11.55
C ARG A 85 6.68 9.10 12.50
N THR A 86 6.03 8.03 12.97
CA THR A 86 5.44 8.08 14.32
C THR A 86 6.62 8.28 15.25
N ARG A 87 6.90 9.52 15.64
CA ARG A 87 7.79 9.74 16.79
C ARG A 87 7.10 9.01 17.95
N PRO A 88 7.69 7.95 18.53
CA PRO A 88 7.14 7.41 19.77
C PRO A 88 7.13 8.58 20.76
N GLY A 89 5.94 8.88 21.31
CA GLY A 89 5.66 9.95 22.28
C GLY A 89 6.72 11.04 22.47
N SER A 90 6.46 12.23 21.94
CA SER A 90 6.85 13.43 22.69
C SER A 90 5.71 13.72 23.67
N SER A 91 5.55 12.94 24.73
CA SER A 91 4.91 13.52 25.92
C SER A 91 5.95 14.44 26.55
N ARG A 92 5.54 15.68 26.79
CA ARG A 92 6.32 16.67 27.54
C ARG A 92 6.64 16.17 28.94
#